data_AF-A0A832I187-F1
#
_entry.id   AF-A0A832I187-F1
#
_cell.length_a   1.000
_cell.length_b   1.000
_cell.length_c   1.000
_cell.angle_alpha   90.00
_cell.angle_beta   90.00
_cell.angle_gamma   90.00
#
_symmetry.space_group_name_H-M   'P 1'
#
loop_
_entity.id
_entity.type
_entity.pdbx_description
1 polymer ?
#
loop_
_entity_poly.entity_id
_entity_poly.type
_entity_poly.pdbx_seq_one_letter_code
_entity_poly.pdbx_strand_id
1 'polypeptide(L)'
;MSLAMDKGAHLLRFLSATATLRRKRISSYGPADRVLWLGKVPNDPAECRSPFLTDKPDDLDGSWLEVRKKRMPTRPAVPQVVADWVRADDLDQPENEPELLLEITVIVERQVPDPDAPQETQKTTVEKVPELRRLADHPEVEEAWLEYLVEKWEPWAPEMQRWQAVQSVYESLDFMRRRLEEAEERYELVLAIG
;
A
#
# COMPACT_ATOMS: atom_id res chain seq x y z
N MET A 1 1.83 16.19 -65.95
CA MET A 1 1.88 17.07 -64.76
C MET A 1 0.51 17.08 -64.05
N SER A 2 0.00 15.92 -63.60
CA SER A 2 -1.40 15.81 -63.12
C SER A 2 -1.61 14.84 -61.94
N LEU A 3 -0.80 13.78 -61.81
CA LEU A 3 -0.94 12.82 -60.69
C LEU A 3 -0.58 13.39 -59.30
N ALA A 4 0.31 14.37 -59.22
CA ALA A 4 0.77 14.92 -57.93
C ALA A 4 -0.27 15.87 -57.31
N MET A 5 -0.99 16.65 -58.13
CA MET A 5 -2.06 17.53 -57.66
C MET A 5 -3.28 16.74 -57.17
N ASP A 6 -3.61 15.64 -57.83
CA ASP A 6 -4.75 14.79 -57.47
C ASP A 6 -4.52 14.07 -56.12
N LYS A 7 -3.30 13.58 -55.89
CA LYS A 7 -2.88 13.03 -54.59
C LYS A 7 -2.94 14.07 -53.47
N GLY A 8 -2.53 15.32 -53.75
CA GLY A 8 -2.63 16.43 -52.81
C GLY A 8 -4.07 16.77 -52.44
N ALA A 9 -4.98 16.80 -53.43
CA ALA A 9 -6.40 17.02 -53.21
C ALA A 9 -7.04 15.88 -52.39
N HIS A 10 -6.67 14.63 -52.66
CA HIS A 10 -7.14 13.47 -51.90
C HIS A 10 -6.65 13.51 -50.44
N LEU A 11 -5.40 13.89 -50.20
CA LEU A 11 -4.86 14.07 -48.85
C LEU A 11 -5.56 15.19 -48.09
N LEU A 12 -5.75 16.35 -48.71
CA LEU A 12 -6.46 17.48 -48.09
C LEU A 12 -7.92 17.13 -47.77
N ARG A 13 -8.60 16.39 -48.65
CA ARG A 13 -9.95 15.90 -48.40
C ARG A 13 -9.99 14.91 -47.24
N PHE A 14 -9.02 14.00 -47.15
CA PHE A 14 -8.89 13.08 -46.03
C PHE A 14 -8.63 13.82 -44.71
N LEU A 15 -7.69 14.77 -44.69
CA LEU A 15 -7.38 15.58 -43.50
C LEU A 15 -8.58 16.42 -43.07
N SER A 16 -9.31 17.02 -44.01
CA SER A 16 -10.53 17.80 -43.72
C SER A 16 -11.65 16.92 -43.15
N ALA A 17 -11.88 15.73 -43.73
CA ALA A 17 -12.83 14.75 -43.21
C ALA A 17 -12.43 14.22 -41.82
N THR A 18 -11.12 14.10 -41.56
CA THR A 18 -10.58 13.66 -40.27
C THR A 18 -10.65 14.76 -39.22
N ALA A 19 -10.45 16.02 -39.60
CA ALA A 19 -10.62 17.17 -38.71
C ALA A 19 -12.09 17.40 -38.33
N THR A 20 -13.03 17.02 -39.21
CA THR A 20 -14.48 17.10 -38.95
C THR A 20 -15.05 15.87 -38.25
N LEU A 21 -14.28 14.79 -38.12
CA LEU A 21 -14.58 13.68 -37.21
C LEU A 21 -14.53 14.21 -35.77
N ARG A 22 -15.68 14.72 -35.32
CA ARG A 22 -15.93 15.13 -33.96
C ARG A 22 -15.69 13.90 -33.08
N ARG A 23 -14.54 13.83 -32.41
CA ARG A 23 -14.30 12.80 -31.38
C ARG A 23 -15.51 12.83 -30.46
N LYS A 24 -16.22 11.70 -30.37
CA LYS A 24 -17.36 11.56 -29.47
C LYS A 24 -16.88 11.99 -28.09
N ARG A 25 -17.50 13.02 -27.52
CA ARG A 25 -17.15 13.49 -26.18
C ARG A 25 -17.38 12.32 -25.22
N ILE A 26 -16.29 11.72 -24.74
CA ILE A 26 -16.34 10.73 -23.68
C ILE A 26 -16.48 11.54 -22.39
N SER A 27 -17.65 11.46 -21.76
CA SER A 27 -17.96 12.21 -20.53
C SER A 27 -17.71 11.40 -19.26
N SER A 28 -17.08 10.23 -19.38
CA SER A 28 -16.87 9.29 -18.28
C SER A 28 -15.51 8.62 -18.42
N TYR A 29 -14.78 8.55 -17.32
CA TYR A 29 -13.53 7.79 -17.24
C TYR A 29 -13.82 6.29 -17.40
N GLY A 30 -13.07 5.63 -18.28
CA GLY A 30 -13.12 4.18 -18.46
C GLY A 30 -12.29 3.44 -17.40
N PRO A 31 -12.37 2.10 -17.37
CA PRO A 31 -11.59 1.27 -16.44
C PRO A 31 -10.07 1.33 -16.68
N ALA A 32 -9.64 1.79 -17.86
CA ALA A 32 -8.24 1.99 -18.19
C ALA A 32 -7.70 3.37 -17.78
N ASP A 33 -8.58 4.32 -17.44
CA ASP A 33 -8.20 5.67 -17.07
C ASP A 33 -7.82 5.70 -15.59
N ARG A 34 -6.69 6.34 -15.28
CA ARG A 34 -6.26 6.56 -13.90
C ARG A 34 -6.66 7.98 -13.50
N VAL A 35 -7.43 8.09 -12.42
CA VAL A 35 -7.89 9.39 -11.90
C VAL A 35 -7.32 9.59 -10.50
N LEU A 36 -6.64 10.71 -10.29
CA LEU A 36 -6.20 11.17 -8.98
C LEU A 36 -7.00 12.41 -8.59
N TRP A 37 -7.64 12.37 -7.42
CA TRP A 37 -8.41 13.49 -6.90
C TRP A 37 -7.53 14.32 -5.96
N LEU A 38 -7.32 15.60 -6.27
CA LEU A 38 -6.53 16.49 -5.42
C LEU A 38 -7.08 16.63 -4.00
N GLY A 39 -8.41 16.59 -3.83
CA GLY A 39 -9.04 16.60 -2.51
C GLY A 39 -8.82 15.31 -1.67
N LYS A 40 -8.27 14.25 -2.28
CA LYS A 40 -7.84 13.03 -1.56
C LYS A 40 -6.34 13.01 -1.28
N VAL A 41 -5.59 14.00 -1.74
CA VAL A 41 -4.17 14.13 -1.44
C VAL A 41 -4.04 14.57 0.02
N PRO A 42 -3.22 13.88 0.84
CA PRO A 42 -3.00 14.29 2.22
C PRO A 42 -2.49 15.73 2.30
N ASN A 43 -3.04 16.51 3.22
CA ASN A 43 -2.57 17.86 3.49
C ASN A 43 -1.34 17.80 4.42
N ASP A 44 -0.27 17.18 3.95
CA ASP A 44 1.02 17.16 4.64
C ASP A 44 2.03 17.99 3.84
N PRO A 45 2.32 19.25 4.25
CA PRO A 45 3.11 20.18 3.46
C PRO A 45 4.59 19.79 3.31
N ALA A 46 5.08 18.83 4.10
CA ALA A 46 6.45 18.34 3.96
C ALA A 46 6.58 17.34 2.79
N GLU A 47 5.59 16.46 2.61
CA GLU A 47 5.62 15.37 1.63
C GLU A 47 4.73 15.60 0.41
N CYS A 48 3.59 16.26 0.55
CA CYS A 48 2.64 16.54 -0.53
C CYS A 48 2.43 18.04 -0.67
N ARG A 49 2.91 18.62 -1.77
CA ARG A 49 2.77 20.05 -2.04
C ARG A 49 2.01 20.27 -3.32
N SER A 50 1.02 21.14 -3.26
CA SER A 50 0.27 21.55 -4.44
C SER A 50 -0.16 23.01 -4.26
N PRO A 51 -0.13 23.84 -5.32
CA PRO A 51 -0.65 25.21 -5.25
C PRO A 51 -2.15 25.25 -4.87
N PHE A 52 -2.86 24.13 -5.03
CA PHE A 52 -4.28 24.00 -4.69
C PHE A 52 -4.56 23.64 -3.23
N LEU A 53 -3.52 23.27 -2.47
CA LEU A 53 -3.63 22.83 -1.08
C LEU A 53 -2.97 23.81 -0.08
N THR A 54 -2.26 24.82 -0.57
CA THR A 54 -1.48 25.77 0.25
C THR A 54 -1.93 27.20 0.03
N ASP A 55 -1.83 28.03 1.09
CA ASP A 55 -2.06 29.47 1.01
C ASP A 55 -0.87 30.24 0.38
N LYS A 56 0.27 29.56 0.14
CA LYS A 56 1.50 30.13 -0.44
C LYS A 56 1.91 29.38 -1.73
N PRO A 57 1.26 29.68 -2.87
CA PRO A 57 1.48 28.95 -4.12
C PRO A 57 2.82 29.28 -4.82
N ASP A 58 3.46 30.40 -4.47
CA ASP A 58 4.66 30.90 -5.16
C ASP A 58 5.93 30.05 -4.94
N ASP A 59 5.91 29.12 -3.97
CA ASP A 59 7.06 28.30 -3.60
C ASP A 59 7.25 27.03 -4.47
N LEU A 60 6.43 26.81 -5.51
CA LEU A 60 6.35 25.53 -6.23
C LEU A 60 6.93 25.49 -7.66
N ASP A 61 7.70 26.51 -8.07
CA ASP A 61 8.42 26.55 -9.36
C ASP A 61 7.58 26.12 -10.59
N GLY A 62 6.26 26.37 -10.56
CA GLY A 62 5.33 25.98 -11.64
C GLY A 62 4.83 24.53 -11.61
N SER A 63 5.18 23.74 -10.59
CA SER A 63 4.66 22.38 -10.38
C SER A 63 3.25 22.41 -9.79
N TRP A 64 2.30 21.68 -10.39
CA TRP A 64 0.91 21.60 -9.91
C TRP A 64 0.72 20.60 -8.76
N LEU A 65 1.61 19.61 -8.63
CA LEU A 65 1.66 18.66 -7.52
C LEU A 65 3.09 18.08 -7.41
N GLU A 66 3.68 18.19 -6.24
CA GLU A 66 4.95 17.58 -5.86
C GLU A 66 4.67 16.58 -4.74
N VAL A 67 5.09 15.32 -4.92
CA VAL A 67 4.99 14.29 -3.89
C VAL A 67 6.36 13.70 -3.64
N ARG A 68 6.85 13.88 -2.40
CA ARG A 68 8.14 13.39 -1.95
C ARG A 68 7.99 12.05 -1.27
N LYS A 69 8.82 11.10 -1.69
CA LYS A 69 8.86 9.78 -1.09
C LYS A 69 9.44 9.86 0.32
N LYS A 70 8.66 9.42 1.30
CA LYS A 70 9.10 9.25 2.69
C LYS A 70 9.58 7.81 2.91
N ARG A 71 10.54 7.63 3.81
CA ARG A 71 10.97 6.31 4.27
C ARG A 71 9.80 5.64 5.01
N MET A 72 9.54 4.37 4.69
CA MET A 72 8.54 3.57 5.39
C MET A 72 8.93 3.46 6.88
N PRO A 73 8.02 3.79 7.81
CA PRO A 73 8.29 3.63 9.23
C PRO A 73 8.39 2.14 9.56
N THR A 74 9.47 1.75 10.25
CA THR A 74 9.69 0.36 10.63
C THR A 74 8.73 -0.02 11.74
N ARG A 75 7.98 -1.11 11.55
CA ARG A 75 7.12 -1.67 12.60
C ARG A 75 7.97 -2.06 13.82
N PRO A 76 7.56 -1.70 15.04
CA PRO A 76 8.27 -2.13 16.24
C PRO A 76 8.19 -3.65 16.42
N ALA A 77 9.28 -4.27 16.85
CA ALA A 77 9.35 -5.70 17.09
C ALA A 77 8.45 -6.10 18.26
N VAL A 78 7.64 -7.14 18.06
CA VAL A 78 6.74 -7.69 19.08
C VAL A 78 7.55 -8.46 20.12
N PRO A 79 7.24 -8.34 21.42
CA PRO A 79 7.83 -9.18 22.44
C PRO A 79 7.62 -10.67 22.16
N GLN A 80 8.65 -11.49 22.33
CA GLN A 80 8.59 -12.93 22.02
C GLN A 80 7.47 -13.66 22.78
N VAL A 81 7.16 -13.20 23.99
CA VAL A 81 6.08 -13.74 24.84
C VAL A 81 4.70 -13.55 24.21
N VAL A 82 4.52 -12.48 23.43
CA VAL A 82 3.24 -12.12 22.80
C VAL A 82 3.16 -12.59 21.33
N ALA A 83 4.30 -12.89 20.70
CA ALA A 83 4.38 -13.21 19.27
C ALA A 83 3.46 -14.36 18.83
N ASP A 84 3.25 -15.37 19.69
CA ASP A 84 2.38 -16.51 19.40
C ASP A 84 0.88 -16.20 19.60
N TRP A 85 0.57 -15.11 20.33
CA TRP A 85 -0.79 -14.72 20.73
C TRP A 85 -1.44 -13.68 19.82
N VAL A 86 -0.71 -13.15 18.84
CA VAL A 86 -1.21 -12.11 17.93
C VAL A 86 -0.95 -12.53 16.48
N ARG A 87 -1.87 -12.22 15.57
CA ARG A 87 -1.65 -12.45 14.14
C ARG A 87 -0.75 -11.35 13.59
N ALA A 88 0.29 -11.75 12.86
CA ALA A 88 1.21 -10.80 12.23
C ALA A 88 0.50 -9.84 11.27
N ASP A 89 -0.55 -10.31 10.58
CA ASP A 89 -1.34 -9.51 9.64
C ASP A 89 -2.13 -8.40 10.35
N ASP A 90 -2.65 -8.65 11.56
CA ASP A 90 -3.42 -7.67 12.33
C ASP A 90 -2.51 -6.52 12.79
N LEU A 91 -1.25 -6.82 13.14
CA LEU A 91 -0.24 -5.82 13.51
C LEU A 91 0.18 -4.90 12.35
N ASP A 92 0.08 -5.37 11.11
CA ASP A 92 0.45 -4.61 9.90
C ASP A 92 -0.67 -3.70 9.41
N GLN A 93 -1.87 -3.78 10.01
CA GLN A 93 -3.01 -2.93 9.69
C GLN A 93 -3.07 -1.74 10.66
N PRO A 94 -2.52 -0.57 10.34
CA PRO A 94 -2.50 0.55 11.28
C PRO A 94 -3.89 1.17 11.48
N GLU A 95 -4.89 0.82 10.66
CA GLU A 95 -6.29 1.27 10.79
C GLU A 95 -7.05 0.54 11.90
N ASN A 96 -6.63 -0.67 12.24
CA ASN A 96 -7.32 -1.55 13.17
C ASN A 96 -6.41 -1.83 14.36
N GLU A 97 -6.91 -1.58 15.57
CA GLU A 97 -6.20 -1.98 16.78
C GLU A 97 -6.11 -3.51 16.82
N PRO A 98 -4.91 -4.10 16.94
CA PRO A 98 -4.74 -5.53 17.01
C PRO A 98 -5.28 -6.07 18.34
N GLU A 99 -5.81 -7.30 18.32
CA GLU A 99 -6.34 -7.97 19.51
C GLU A 99 -5.57 -9.27 19.78
N LEU A 100 -5.46 -9.62 21.06
CA LEU A 100 -4.90 -10.91 21.48
C LEU A 100 -5.88 -12.05 21.22
N LEU A 101 -5.34 -13.21 20.84
CA LEU A 101 -6.10 -14.45 20.75
C LEU A 101 -6.40 -14.98 22.15
N LEU A 102 -7.65 -15.37 22.41
CA LEU A 102 -8.03 -15.94 23.70
C LEU A 102 -7.42 -17.33 23.94
N GLU A 103 -7.22 -18.10 22.87
CA GLU A 103 -6.65 -19.43 22.91
C GLU A 103 -5.71 -19.62 21.71
N ILE A 104 -4.58 -20.28 21.95
CA ILE A 104 -3.60 -20.62 20.91
C ILE A 104 -3.22 -22.10 20.99
N THR A 105 -2.88 -22.69 19.85
CA THR A 105 -2.32 -24.05 19.80
C THR A 105 -0.84 -23.94 19.47
N VAL A 106 0.02 -24.22 20.44
CA VAL A 106 1.47 -24.18 20.28
C VAL A 106 2.00 -25.60 20.16
N ILE A 107 2.96 -25.82 19.27
CA ILE A 107 3.63 -27.11 19.16
C ILE A 107 4.78 -27.14 20.17
N VAL A 108 4.63 -27.95 21.21
CA VAL A 108 5.68 -28.15 22.22
C VAL A 108 6.44 -29.44 21.96
N GLU A 109 7.75 -29.39 22.17
CA GLU A 109 8.62 -30.55 22.09
C GLU A 109 8.60 -31.29 23.41
N ARG A 110 7.96 -32.46 23.45
CA ARG A 110 7.87 -33.30 24.63
C ARG A 110 8.79 -34.51 24.46
N GLN A 111 9.56 -34.82 25.50
CA GLN A 111 10.33 -36.06 25.53
C GLN A 111 9.40 -37.23 25.88
N VAL A 112 9.20 -38.12 24.92
CA VAL A 112 8.38 -39.32 25.05
C VAL A 112 9.31 -40.55 25.01
N PRO A 113 9.07 -41.60 25.80
CA PRO A 113 9.86 -42.83 25.71
C PRO A 113 9.80 -43.40 24.28
N ASP A 114 10.96 -43.69 23.70
CA ASP A 114 11.07 -44.24 22.35
C ASP A 114 10.37 -45.61 22.27
N PRO A 115 9.29 -45.76 21.48
CA PRO A 115 8.55 -47.01 21.38
C PRO A 115 9.35 -48.15 20.73
N ASP A 116 10.44 -47.82 20.01
CA ASP A 116 11.30 -48.78 19.30
C ASP A 116 12.60 -49.11 20.05
N ALA A 117 12.82 -48.55 21.24
CA ALA A 117 14.02 -48.82 22.03
C ALA A 117 13.91 -50.12 22.86
N PRO A 118 14.96 -50.98 22.91
CA PRO A 118 15.02 -52.11 23.84
C PRO A 118 14.82 -51.64 25.28
N GLN A 119 14.02 -52.37 26.07
CA GLN A 119 13.59 -52.02 27.44
C GLN A 119 14.74 -51.66 28.42
N GLU A 120 15.99 -51.99 28.09
CA GLU A 120 17.19 -51.65 28.89
C GLU A 120 17.80 -50.27 28.58
N THR A 121 17.44 -49.64 27.46
CA THR A 121 17.91 -48.27 27.12
C THR A 121 16.73 -47.31 27.16
N GLN A 122 16.64 -46.52 28.22
CA GLN A 122 15.73 -45.36 28.29
C GLN A 122 16.19 -44.28 27.29
N LYS A 123 15.96 -44.50 26.00
CA LYS A 123 16.06 -43.45 24.99
C LYS A 123 14.73 -42.71 24.95
N THR A 124 14.79 -41.40 25.13
CA THR A 124 13.66 -40.49 24.96
C THR A 124 13.74 -39.84 23.58
N THR A 125 12.66 -39.92 22.82
CA THR A 125 12.49 -39.24 21.54
C THR A 125 11.73 -37.94 21.74
N VAL A 126 12.10 -36.89 21.01
CA VAL A 126 11.41 -35.60 21.05
C VAL A 126 10.22 -35.66 20.08
N GLU A 127 9.00 -35.64 20.62
CA GLU A 127 7.77 -35.60 19.84
C GLU A 127 7.16 -34.20 19.91
N LYS A 128 6.67 -33.72 18.76
CA LYS A 128 6.01 -32.42 18.62
C LYS A 128 4.52 -32.58 18.90
N VAL A 129 4.09 -32.19 20.10
CA VAL A 129 2.71 -32.33 20.55
C VAL A 129 1.99 -30.98 20.52
N PRO A 130 0.79 -30.89 19.94
CA PRO A 130 -0.02 -29.68 20.03
C PRO A 130 -0.53 -29.49 21.46
N GLU A 131 -0.21 -28.36 22.08
CA GLU A 131 -0.67 -27.93 23.40
C GLU A 131 -1.58 -26.72 23.24
N LEU A 132 -2.79 -26.79 23.79
CA LEU A 132 -3.72 -25.67 23.85
C LEU A 132 -3.35 -24.79 25.06
N ARG A 133 -3.10 -23.50 24.82
CA ARG A 133 -2.87 -22.50 25.87
C ARG A 133 -3.97 -21.46 25.83
N ARG A 134 -4.39 -21.01 27.01
CA ARG A 134 -5.42 -19.98 27.20
C ARG A 134 -4.81 -18.72 27.74
N LEU A 135 -5.24 -17.56 27.24
CA LEU A 135 -4.68 -16.28 27.62
C LEU A 135 -4.84 -16.02 29.13
N ALA A 136 -5.96 -16.47 29.70
CA ALA A 136 -6.25 -16.36 31.13
C ALA A 136 -5.21 -17.03 32.04
N ASP A 137 -4.47 -18.03 31.53
CA ASP A 137 -3.42 -18.73 32.28
C ASP A 137 -2.05 -18.01 32.19
N HIS A 138 -1.96 -16.94 31.39
CA HIS A 138 -0.74 -16.22 31.04
C HIS A 138 -0.88 -14.69 31.21
N PRO A 139 -1.03 -14.17 32.44
CA PRO A 139 -1.13 -12.73 32.69
C PRO A 139 0.10 -11.94 32.22
N GLU A 140 1.27 -12.58 32.16
CA GLU A 140 2.50 -11.99 31.63
C GLU A 140 2.39 -11.57 30.15
N VAL A 141 1.52 -12.23 29.38
CA VAL A 141 1.27 -11.91 27.97
C VAL A 141 0.45 -10.62 27.87
N GLU A 142 -0.60 -10.49 28.70
CA GLU A 142 -1.44 -9.29 28.70
C GLU A 142 -0.66 -8.04 29.13
N GLU A 143 0.19 -8.16 30.16
CA GLU A 143 1.02 -7.05 30.62
C GLU A 143 2.02 -6.59 29.54
N ALA A 144 2.76 -7.54 28.94
CA ALA A 144 3.71 -7.24 27.88
C ALA A 144 3.03 -6.71 26.61
N TRP A 145 1.79 -7.16 26.34
CA TRP A 145 0.99 -6.67 25.22
C TRP A 145 0.56 -5.22 25.42
N LEU A 146 0.04 -4.88 26.60
CA LEU A 146 -0.38 -3.51 26.91
C LEU A 146 0.78 -2.52 26.82
N GLU A 147 1.95 -2.89 27.34
CA GLU A 147 3.17 -2.08 27.22
C GLU A 147 3.56 -1.87 25.75
N TYR A 148 3.60 -2.95 24.96
CA TYR A 148 3.92 -2.86 23.54
C TYR A 148 2.91 -2.01 22.76
N LEU A 149 1.62 -2.20 23.02
CA LEU A 149 0.54 -1.53 22.32
C LEU A 149 0.61 -0.02 22.53
N VAL A 150 0.72 0.41 23.79
CA VAL A 150 0.74 1.83 24.17
C VAL A 150 2.08 2.49 23.80
N GLU A 151 3.21 1.86 24.09
CA GLU A 151 4.51 2.52 23.91
C GLU A 151 5.04 2.44 22.49
N LYS A 152 4.66 1.42 21.72
CA LYS A 152 5.29 1.13 20.41
C LYS A 152 4.30 1.19 19.27
N TRP A 153 3.19 0.45 19.35
CA TRP A 153 2.25 0.32 18.24
C TRP A 153 1.41 1.58 18.04
N GLU A 154 0.83 2.13 19.11
CA GLU A 154 -0.04 3.31 19.07
C GLU A 154 0.66 4.56 18.50
N PRO A 155 1.95 4.84 18.78
CA PRO A 155 2.67 5.91 18.11
C PRO A 155 3.01 5.60 16.64
N TRP A 156 3.26 4.33 16.33
CA TRP A 156 3.63 3.89 14.98
C TRP A 156 2.44 3.90 14.01
N ALA A 157 1.26 3.47 14.46
CA ALA A 157 0.06 3.37 13.63
C ALA A 157 -0.30 4.67 12.89
N PRO A 158 -0.43 5.86 13.54
CA PRO A 158 -0.73 7.11 12.84
C PRO A 158 0.42 7.56 11.92
N GLU A 159 1.67 7.26 12.25
CA GLU A 159 2.80 7.54 11.36
C GLU A 159 2.73 6.67 10.09
N MET A 160 2.40 5.38 10.25
CA MET A 160 2.24 4.44 9.15
C MET A 160 1.04 4.82 8.27
N GLN A 161 -0.09 5.22 8.84
CA GLN A 161 -1.25 5.71 8.08
C GLN A 161 -0.90 6.94 7.23
N ARG A 162 -0.20 7.93 7.80
CA ARG A 162 0.27 9.11 7.05
C ARG A 162 1.20 8.70 5.91
N TRP A 163 2.12 7.79 6.18
CA TRP A 163 3.02 7.26 5.16
C TRP A 163 2.25 6.53 4.03
N GLN A 164 1.30 5.66 4.37
CA GLN A 164 0.47 4.93 3.39
C GLN A 164 -0.33 5.89 2.51
N ALA A 165 -0.90 6.93 3.10
CA ALA A 165 -1.68 7.93 2.37
C ALA A 165 -0.81 8.67 1.33
N VAL A 166 0.40 9.12 1.72
CA VAL A 166 1.36 9.74 0.81
C VAL A 166 1.84 8.75 -0.26
N GLN A 167 2.19 7.53 0.15
CA GLN A 167 2.69 6.48 -0.74
C GLN A 167 1.65 6.11 -1.82
N SER A 168 0.37 6.04 -1.48
CA SER A 168 -0.72 5.78 -2.43
C SER A 168 -0.83 6.86 -3.52
N VAL A 169 -0.68 8.12 -3.13
CA VAL A 169 -0.66 9.25 -4.08
C VAL A 169 0.59 9.18 -4.96
N TYR A 170 1.76 8.94 -4.36
CA TYR A 170 3.02 8.79 -5.08
C TYR A 170 2.94 7.69 -6.14
N GLU A 171 2.49 6.48 -5.76
CA GLU A 171 2.35 5.35 -6.69
C GLU A 171 1.38 5.65 -7.83
N SER A 172 0.30 6.36 -7.53
CA SER A 172 -0.67 6.77 -8.55
C SER A 172 -0.07 7.78 -9.53
N LEU A 173 0.72 8.76 -9.04
CA LEU A 173 1.43 9.72 -9.89
C LEU A 173 2.52 9.06 -10.72
N ASP A 174 3.33 8.19 -10.11
CA ASP A 174 4.40 7.47 -10.81
C ASP A 174 3.83 6.56 -11.90
N PHE A 175 2.71 5.89 -11.62
CA PHE A 175 1.98 5.12 -12.63
C PHE A 175 1.56 5.99 -13.81
N MET A 176 0.95 7.16 -13.56
CA MET A 176 0.54 8.08 -14.62
C MET A 176 1.76 8.59 -15.43
N ARG A 177 2.84 8.99 -14.75
CA ARG A 177 4.10 9.42 -15.37
C ARG A 177 4.66 8.36 -16.31
N ARG A 178 4.82 7.12 -15.83
CA ARG A 178 5.35 6.01 -16.63
C ARG A 178 4.49 5.70 -17.86
N ARG A 179 3.16 5.77 -17.73
CA ARG A 179 2.24 5.57 -18.86
C ARG A 179 2.35 6.64 -19.93
N LEU A 180 2.58 7.89 -19.53
CA LEU A 180 2.84 8.98 -20.48
C LEU A 180 4.18 8.78 -21.19
N GLU A 181 5.24 8.41 -20.45
CA GLU A 181 6.56 8.13 -21.03
C GLU A 181 6.54 6.95 -22.01
N GLU A 182 5.79 5.88 -21.71
CA GLU A 182 5.70 4.68 -22.56
C GLU A 182 4.86 4.89 -23.83
N ALA A 183 3.86 5.78 -23.80
CA ALA A 183 2.90 5.93 -24.88
C ALA A 183 2.25 7.32 -24.93
N GLU A 184 3.09 8.36 -25.09
CA GLU A 184 2.66 9.76 -25.16
C GLU A 184 1.63 10.01 -26.27
N GLU A 185 1.69 9.27 -27.39
CA GLU A 185 0.71 9.40 -28.49
C GLU A 185 -0.69 8.85 -28.13
N ARG A 186 -0.78 8.00 -27.10
CA ARG A 186 -2.03 7.31 -26.72
C ARG A 186 -2.68 7.91 -25.49
N TYR A 187 -1.89 8.50 -24.60
CA TYR A 187 -2.35 9.03 -23.33
C TYR A 187 -2.11 10.53 -23.26
N GLU A 188 -3.08 11.24 -22.68
CA GLU A 188 -2.99 12.66 -22.40
C GLU A 188 -3.16 12.86 -20.90
N LEU A 189 -2.36 13.74 -20.30
CA LEU A 189 -2.52 14.14 -18.91
C LEU A 189 -3.43 15.37 -18.85
N VAL A 190 -4.55 15.25 -18.15
CA VAL A 190 -5.51 16.35 -17.99
C VAL A 190 -5.61 16.72 -16.52
N LEU A 191 -5.32 17.99 -16.22
CA LEU A 191 -5.63 18.61 -14.94
C LEU A 191 -6.96 19.38 -15.06
N ALA A 192 -7.95 18.98 -14.27
CA ALA A 192 -9.25 19.62 -14.24
C ALA A 192 -9.53 20.19 -12.84
N ILE A 193 -10.07 21.40 -12.78
CA ILE A 193 -10.42 22.12 -11.55
C ILE A 193 -11.86 22.59 -11.73
N GLY A 194 -12.70 22.40 -10.71
CA GLY A 194 -14.11 22.78 -10.74
C GLY A 194 -14.77 22.64 -9.38
#